data_AF-A0A2S3W3W6-F1
#
_entry.id   AF-A0A2S3W3W6-F1
#
_cell.length_a   1.000
_cell.length_b   1.000
_cell.length_c   1.000
_cell.angle_alpha   90.00
_cell.angle_beta   90.00
_cell.angle_gamma   90.00
#
_symmetry.space_group_name_H-M   'P 1'
#
loop_
_entity.id
_entity.type
_entity.pdbx_description
1 polymer ?
#
loop_
_entity_poly.entity_id
_entity_poly.type
_entity_poly.pdbx_seq_one_letter_code
_entity_poly.pdbx_strand_id
1 'polypeptide(L)'
;MRYSPPGLAWPMVVTFALAFGPALAQPRNTAAPASSPQSVAQGAVEGAPGARLAGYLNFCIGNGLLPHGETTPLLDHMIARTNAVFNDHRGDMEYAYGTAGVLQPANPKGARITDLDIAQRRDLCDQVRRRAAAAG
;
A
#
# COMPACT_ATOMS: atom_id res chain seq x y z
N MET A 1 -27.56 -46.36 57.05
CA MET A 1 -27.80 -45.62 58.31
C MET A 1 -26.49 -45.06 58.83
N ARG A 2 -26.56 -43.84 59.37
CA ARG A 2 -25.60 -43.17 60.28
C ARG A 2 -24.42 -42.39 59.68
N TYR A 3 -24.29 -41.22 60.27
CA TYR A 3 -23.51 -40.03 59.93
C TYR A 3 -22.35 -39.92 60.93
N SER A 4 -21.17 -39.48 60.43
CA SER A 4 -20.18 -38.56 61.07
C SER A 4 -19.38 -39.01 62.33
N PRO A 5 -18.36 -38.23 62.78
CA PRO A 5 -17.13 -37.68 62.17
C PRO A 5 -15.94 -38.00 63.14
N PRO A 6 -14.96 -37.15 63.55
CA PRO A 6 -14.14 -36.06 62.96
C PRO A 6 -12.60 -36.27 63.16
N GLY A 7 -11.79 -35.28 62.74
CA GLY A 7 -10.45 -34.98 63.32
C GLY A 7 -9.27 -35.25 62.38
N LEU A 8 -8.62 -34.23 61.79
CA LEU A 8 -7.48 -33.47 62.37
C LEU A 8 -6.39 -34.41 62.99
N ALA A 9 -5.11 -34.39 62.66
CA ALA A 9 -4.32 -33.39 61.96
C ALA A 9 -2.84 -33.88 61.74
N TRP A 10 -2.31 -33.66 60.51
CA TRP A 10 -0.94 -33.20 60.16
C TRP A 10 0.24 -34.21 60.20
N PRO A 11 1.40 -33.96 59.53
CA PRO A 11 1.71 -33.01 58.46
C PRO A 11 2.51 -33.60 57.25
N MET A 12 2.44 -32.83 56.15
CA MET A 12 3.48 -32.53 55.15
C MET A 12 4.47 -33.60 54.68
N VAL A 13 4.38 -33.92 53.39
CA VAL A 13 5.54 -33.78 52.49
C VAL A 13 5.06 -33.02 51.24
N VAL A 14 5.63 -31.83 51.04
CA VAL A 14 5.44 -31.00 49.86
C VAL A 14 6.24 -31.64 48.71
N THR A 15 5.55 -32.33 47.81
CA THR A 15 6.12 -32.69 46.51
C THR A 15 5.61 -31.69 45.49
N PHE A 16 6.47 -30.75 45.10
CA PHE A 16 6.23 -29.81 44.00
C PHE A 16 6.15 -30.60 42.69
N ALA A 17 4.94 -30.99 42.30
CA ALA A 17 4.68 -31.49 40.95
C ALA A 17 4.55 -30.28 40.02
N LEU A 18 5.62 -30.00 39.26
CA LEU A 18 5.58 -29.14 38.08
C LEU A 18 4.76 -29.87 36.99
N ALA A 19 3.44 -29.71 37.04
CA ALA A 19 2.56 -30.01 35.92
C ALA A 19 2.13 -28.68 35.29
N PHE A 20 3.02 -28.11 34.47
CA PHE A 20 2.64 -27.08 33.51
C PHE A 20 1.61 -27.70 32.56
N GLY A 21 0.35 -27.29 32.71
CA GLY A 21 -0.73 -27.67 31.80
C GLY A 21 -0.42 -27.26 30.36
N PRO A 22 -1.09 -27.86 29.36
CA PRO A 22 -0.89 -27.50 27.98
C PRO A 22 -1.36 -26.05 27.79
N ALA A 23 -0.39 -25.14 27.63
CA ALA A 23 -0.65 -23.80 27.15
C ALA A 23 -1.24 -23.97 25.75
N LEU A 24 -2.54 -23.68 25.61
CA LEU A 24 -3.20 -23.54 24.33
C LEU A 24 -2.41 -22.50 23.53
N ALA A 25 -1.67 -22.96 22.53
CA ALA A 25 -1.01 -22.11 21.57
C ALA A 25 -2.11 -21.35 20.81
N GLN A 26 -2.43 -20.13 21.24
CA GLN A 26 -3.22 -19.22 20.44
C GLN A 26 -2.43 -18.97 19.15
N PRO A 27 -2.98 -19.29 17.97
CA PRO A 27 -2.34 -18.89 16.73
C PRO A 27 -2.25 -17.37 16.76
N ARG A 28 -1.01 -16.85 16.81
CA ARG A 28 -0.76 -15.45 16.53
C ARG A 28 -1.18 -15.24 15.08
N ASN A 29 -2.44 -14.85 14.87
CA ASN A 29 -2.87 -14.13 13.68
C ASN A 29 -2.03 -12.85 13.66
N THR A 30 -0.82 -12.99 13.12
CA THR A 30 0.04 -11.89 12.77
C THR A 30 -0.60 -11.31 11.53
N ALA A 31 -1.65 -10.51 11.72
CA ALA A 31 -2.14 -9.65 10.67
C ALA A 31 -0.93 -8.82 10.24
N ALA A 32 -0.53 -8.95 8.97
CA ALA A 32 0.48 -8.08 8.40
C ALA A 32 0.08 -6.63 8.72
N PRO A 33 1.03 -5.76 9.12
CA PRO A 33 0.70 -4.37 9.42
C PRO A 33 -0.06 -3.79 8.23
N ALA A 34 -1.24 -3.23 8.49
CA ALA A 34 -2.05 -2.62 7.45
C ALA A 34 -1.23 -1.48 6.80
N SER A 35 -0.83 -1.66 5.54
CA SER A 35 -0.12 -0.62 4.80
C SER A 35 -0.98 0.63 4.73
N SER A 36 -0.42 1.78 5.13
CA SER A 36 -1.10 3.06 5.01
C SER A 36 -1.43 3.38 3.54
N PRO A 37 -2.52 4.11 3.23
CA PRO A 37 -2.84 4.52 1.86
C PRO A 37 -1.67 5.20 1.14
N GLN A 38 -0.91 6.03 1.88
CA GLN A 38 0.28 6.70 1.36
C GLN A 38 1.39 5.72 0.99
N SER A 39 1.70 4.73 1.85
CA SER A 39 2.70 3.71 1.52
C SER A 39 2.32 2.85 0.31
N VAL A 40 1.02 2.53 0.16
CA VAL A 40 0.51 1.82 -1.01
C VAL A 40 0.69 2.66 -2.27
N ALA A 41 0.38 3.96 -2.20
CA ALA A 41 0.53 4.86 -3.32
C ALA A 41 2.00 5.03 -3.74
N GLN A 42 2.90 5.19 -2.77
CA GLN A 42 4.34 5.28 -3.03
C GLN A 42 4.88 4.02 -3.71
N GLY A 43 4.55 2.85 -3.19
CA GLY A 43 4.94 1.57 -3.81
C GLY A 43 4.38 1.39 -5.22
N ALA A 44 3.14 1.85 -5.45
CA ALA A 44 2.55 1.83 -6.78
C ALA A 44 3.28 2.74 -7.79
N VAL A 45 3.73 3.93 -7.36
CA VAL A 45 4.54 4.82 -8.21
C VAL A 45 5.92 4.23 -8.48
N GLU A 46 6.57 3.63 -7.49
CA GLU A 46 7.90 3.03 -7.65
C GLU A 46 7.91 1.87 -8.65
N GLY A 47 6.88 1.00 -8.57
CA GLY A 47 6.69 -0.15 -9.45
C GLY A 47 5.95 0.15 -10.75
N ALA A 48 5.58 1.40 -11.02
CA ALA A 48 4.81 1.77 -12.20
C ALA A 48 5.62 1.58 -13.50
N PRO A 49 5.04 0.97 -14.55
CA PRO A 49 5.61 1.01 -15.90
C PRO A 49 5.80 2.45 -16.39
N GLY A 50 6.73 2.67 -17.32
CA GLY A 50 7.02 4.00 -17.85
C GLY A 50 5.79 4.74 -18.40
N ALA A 51 4.95 4.05 -19.18
CA ALA A 51 3.71 4.64 -19.69
C ALA A 51 2.74 5.03 -18.56
N ARG A 52 2.67 4.25 -17.47
CA ARG A 52 1.86 4.60 -16.28
C ARG A 52 2.42 5.82 -15.55
N LEU A 53 3.75 5.94 -15.45
CA LEU A 53 4.40 7.14 -14.89
C LEU A 53 4.09 8.39 -15.72
N ALA A 54 4.10 8.29 -17.06
CA ALA A 54 3.66 9.37 -17.94
C ALA A 54 2.19 9.75 -17.66
N GLY A 55 1.32 8.75 -17.50
CA GLY A 55 -0.06 9.00 -17.11
C GLY A 55 -0.19 9.71 -15.76
N TYR A 56 0.58 9.31 -14.73
CA TYR A 56 0.56 10.01 -13.44
C TYR A 56 1.06 11.45 -13.54
N LEU A 57 2.07 11.74 -14.36
CA LEU A 57 2.49 13.12 -14.64
C LEU A 57 1.33 13.93 -15.23
N ASN A 58 0.64 13.37 -16.23
CA ASN A 58 -0.52 14.02 -16.84
C ASN A 58 -1.64 14.26 -15.81
N PHE A 59 -1.92 13.30 -14.93
CA PHE A 59 -2.84 13.47 -13.80
C PHE A 59 -2.40 14.63 -12.89
N CYS A 60 -1.14 14.67 -12.47
CA CYS A 60 -0.63 15.68 -11.54
C CYS A 60 -0.65 17.09 -12.14
N ILE A 61 -0.29 17.25 -13.41
CA ILE A 61 -0.38 18.51 -14.14
C ILE A 61 -1.85 18.94 -14.28
N GLY A 62 -2.72 18.06 -14.79
CA GLY A 62 -4.13 18.37 -15.03
C GLY A 62 -4.94 18.71 -13.77
N ASN A 63 -4.47 18.28 -12.60
CA ASN A 63 -5.06 18.61 -11.30
C ASN A 63 -4.35 19.76 -10.57
N GLY A 64 -3.38 20.45 -11.19
CA GLY A 64 -2.66 21.56 -10.58
C GLY A 64 -1.78 21.17 -9.39
N LEU A 65 -1.38 19.90 -9.32
CA LEU A 65 -0.50 19.36 -8.27
C LEU A 65 0.99 19.50 -8.64
N LEU A 66 1.29 19.69 -9.92
CA LEU A 66 2.61 20.03 -10.44
C LEU A 66 2.52 21.21 -11.42
N PRO A 67 3.56 22.06 -11.50
CA PRO A 67 3.58 23.17 -12.44
C PRO A 67 3.73 22.68 -13.88
N HIS A 68 2.96 23.25 -14.81
CA HIS A 68 3.04 22.93 -16.24
C HIS A 68 4.45 23.17 -16.82
N GLY A 69 5.07 24.31 -16.52
CA GLY A 69 6.28 24.77 -17.22
C GLY A 69 7.43 23.76 -17.20
N GLU A 70 7.78 23.23 -16.03
CA GLU A 70 8.88 22.26 -15.90
C GLU A 70 8.43 20.82 -16.13
N THR A 71 7.15 20.52 -15.91
CA THR A 71 6.66 19.13 -15.88
C THR A 71 6.15 18.66 -17.25
N THR A 72 5.60 19.55 -18.08
CA THR A 72 5.12 19.20 -19.42
C THR A 72 6.23 18.67 -20.34
N PRO A 73 7.43 19.27 -20.41
CA PRO A 73 8.52 18.70 -21.22
C PRO A 73 8.94 17.29 -20.77
N LEU A 74 8.92 17.03 -19.46
CA LEU A 74 9.18 15.70 -18.92
C LEU A 74 8.08 14.71 -19.31
N LEU A 75 6.82 15.13 -19.29
CA LEU A 75 5.69 14.33 -19.77
C LEU A 75 5.85 13.98 -21.24
N ASP A 76 6.13 14.96 -22.10
CA ASP A 76 6.29 14.75 -23.54
C ASP A 76 7.43 13.77 -23.85
N HIS A 77 8.55 13.92 -23.15
CA HIS A 77 9.68 12.99 -23.24
C HIS A 77 9.29 11.56 -22.83
N MET A 78 8.57 11.41 -21.72
CA MET A 78 8.08 10.11 -21.26
C MET A 78 7.12 9.47 -22.27
N ILE A 79 6.17 10.24 -22.81
CA ILE A 79 5.21 9.77 -23.83
C ILE A 79 5.96 9.26 -25.06
N ALA A 80 6.91 10.04 -25.58
CA ALA A 80 7.70 9.67 -26.76
C ALA A 80 8.53 8.40 -26.51
N ARG A 81 9.19 8.31 -25.34
CA ARG A 81 10.03 7.16 -24.99
C ARG A 81 9.24 5.88 -24.82
N THR A 82 8.08 5.93 -24.17
CA THR A 82 7.31 4.73 -23.83
C THR A 82 6.21 4.43 -24.83
N ASN A 83 6.09 5.24 -25.89
CA ASN A 83 5.00 5.19 -26.87
C ASN A 83 3.62 5.20 -26.18
N ALA A 84 3.46 6.07 -25.18
CA ALA A 84 2.29 6.06 -24.28
C ALA A 84 1.00 6.51 -24.98
N VAL A 85 1.13 7.32 -26.02
CA VAL A 85 0.04 7.84 -26.85
C VAL A 85 0.36 7.50 -28.29
N PHE A 86 -0.44 6.61 -28.89
CA PHE A 86 -0.27 6.23 -30.29
C PHE A 86 -1.02 7.20 -31.22
N ASN A 87 -0.52 7.38 -32.43
CA ASN A 87 -1.15 8.23 -33.46
C ASN A 87 -2.44 7.61 -34.05
N ASP A 88 -2.78 6.37 -33.70
CA ASP A 88 -3.94 5.63 -34.22
C ASP A 88 -5.19 5.73 -33.32
N HIS A 89 -5.19 6.68 -32.38
CA HIS A 89 -6.23 6.89 -31.36
C HIS A 89 -6.44 5.71 -30.40
N ARG A 90 -5.61 4.66 -30.47
CA ARG A 90 -5.49 3.70 -29.38
C ARG A 90 -4.55 4.33 -28.36
N GLY A 91 -4.90 4.28 -27.09
CA GLY A 91 -4.01 4.72 -26.01
C GLY A 91 -3.32 3.50 -25.41
N ASP A 92 -2.11 3.68 -24.89
CA ASP A 92 -1.54 2.69 -23.98
C ASP A 92 -2.43 2.63 -22.72
N MET A 93 -2.84 1.42 -22.32
CA MET A 93 -3.73 1.24 -21.17
C MET A 93 -3.06 1.65 -19.86
N GLU A 94 -1.75 1.50 -19.75
CA GLU A 94 -0.99 1.96 -18.60
C GLU A 94 -0.96 3.48 -18.50
N TYR A 95 -0.81 4.17 -19.63
CA TYR A 95 -0.97 5.61 -19.70
C TYR A 95 -2.37 6.06 -19.28
N ALA A 96 -3.41 5.35 -19.73
CA ALA A 96 -4.79 5.64 -19.36
C ALA A 96 -5.05 5.43 -17.86
N TYR A 97 -4.56 4.34 -17.27
CA TYR A 97 -4.65 4.10 -15.82
C TYR A 97 -3.93 5.18 -15.02
N GLY A 98 -2.73 5.57 -15.46
CA GLY A 98 -1.97 6.65 -14.84
C GLY A 98 -2.71 7.99 -14.91
N THR A 99 -3.23 8.35 -16.09
CA THR A 99 -3.99 9.59 -16.31
C THR A 99 -5.26 9.63 -15.45
N ALA A 100 -5.90 8.49 -15.24
CA ALA A 100 -7.06 8.37 -14.36
C ALA A 100 -6.69 8.36 -12.85
N GLY A 101 -5.41 8.37 -12.50
CA GLY A 101 -4.93 8.31 -11.12
C GLY A 101 -5.14 6.95 -10.44
N VAL A 102 -5.20 5.85 -11.19
CA VAL A 102 -5.39 4.50 -10.64
C VAL A 102 -4.05 3.94 -10.17
N LEU A 103 -3.95 3.55 -8.89
CA LEU A 103 -2.71 2.99 -8.31
C LEU A 103 -2.66 1.46 -8.41
N GLN A 104 -3.81 0.79 -8.48
CA GLN A 104 -3.91 -0.66 -8.53
C GLN A 104 -4.86 -1.13 -9.65
N PRO A 105 -4.42 -1.15 -10.92
CA PRO A 105 -5.31 -1.45 -12.05
C PRO A 105 -5.95 -2.85 -12.02
N ALA A 106 -5.27 -3.83 -11.42
CA ALA A 106 -5.78 -5.19 -11.26
C ALA A 106 -6.89 -5.32 -10.19
N ASN A 107 -7.12 -4.28 -9.39
CA ASN A 107 -8.14 -4.25 -8.35
C ASN A 107 -9.21 -3.20 -8.70
N PRO A 108 -10.46 -3.59 -9.01
CA PRO A 108 -11.53 -2.64 -9.35
C PRO A 108 -11.93 -1.74 -8.17
N LYS A 109 -11.60 -2.13 -6.93
CA LYS A 109 -11.73 -1.30 -5.72
C LYS A 109 -10.37 -0.81 -5.22
N GLY A 110 -9.38 -0.82 -6.10
CA GLY A 110 -8.01 -0.43 -5.81
C GLY A 110 -7.89 1.05 -5.49
N ALA A 111 -6.89 1.37 -4.68
CA ALA A 111 -6.61 2.75 -4.31
C ALA A 111 -6.36 3.63 -5.54
N ARG A 112 -6.74 4.90 -5.42
CA ARG A 112 -6.51 5.97 -6.40
C ARG A 112 -5.77 7.12 -5.74
N ILE A 113 -5.10 7.93 -6.54
CA ILE A 113 -4.46 9.17 -6.06
C ILE A 113 -5.52 10.10 -5.42
N THR A 114 -6.74 10.08 -5.95
CA THR A 114 -7.87 10.87 -5.43
C THR A 114 -8.40 10.40 -4.08
N ASP A 115 -7.94 9.27 -3.55
CA ASP A 115 -8.33 8.80 -2.22
C ASP A 115 -7.44 9.38 -1.11
N LEU A 116 -6.28 9.93 -1.50
CA LEU A 116 -5.35 10.61 -0.61
C LEU A 116 -5.84 12.03 -0.29
N ASP A 117 -5.41 12.58 0.84
CA ASP A 117 -5.63 14.01 1.12
C ASP A 117 -4.77 14.90 0.20
N ILE A 118 -5.02 16.21 0.19
CA ILE A 118 -4.35 17.12 -0.73
C ILE A 118 -2.83 17.23 -0.49
N ALA A 119 -2.37 17.09 0.76
CA ALA A 119 -0.94 17.15 1.08
C ALA A 119 -0.25 15.89 0.58
N GLN A 120 -0.83 14.73 0.85
CA GLN A 120 -0.36 13.43 0.36
C GLN A 120 -0.34 13.36 -1.17
N ARG A 121 -1.34 13.94 -1.86
CA ARG A 121 -1.34 14.02 -3.33
C ARG A 121 -0.18 14.84 -3.87
N ARG A 122 0.14 15.97 -3.24
CA ARG A 122 1.29 16.81 -3.64
C ARG A 122 2.60 16.06 -3.46
N ASP A 123 2.79 15.44 -2.30
CA ASP A 123 3.99 14.65 -2.00
C ASP A 123 4.16 13.47 -2.99
N LEU A 124 3.06 12.78 -3.31
CA LEU A 124 3.06 11.70 -4.29
C LEU A 124 3.37 12.22 -5.70
N CYS A 125 2.79 13.34 -6.11
CA CYS A 125 3.07 13.93 -7.42
C CYS A 125 4.51 14.41 -7.54
N ASP A 126 5.10 14.95 -6.49
CA ASP A 126 6.53 15.25 -6.45
C ASP A 126 7.39 13.98 -6.57
N GLN A 127 6.97 12.87 -5.96
CA GLN A 127 7.62 11.57 -6.13
C GLN A 127 7.50 11.07 -7.58
N VAL A 128 6.32 11.17 -8.19
CA VAL A 128 6.08 10.83 -9.61
C VAL A 128 7.04 11.61 -10.50
N ARG A 129 7.17 12.94 -10.30
CA ARG A 129 8.11 13.78 -11.06
C ARG A 129 9.55 13.28 -10.93
N ARG A 130 10.01 13.03 -9.69
CA ARG A 130 11.37 12.50 -9.45
C ARG A 130 11.57 11.14 -10.11
N ARG A 131 10.59 10.25 -10.01
CA ARG A 131 10.66 8.89 -10.57
C ARG A 131 10.67 8.91 -12.10
N ALA A 132 9.84 9.74 -12.71
CA ALA A 132 9.81 9.93 -14.16
C ALA A 132 11.11 10.56 -14.67
N ALA A 133 11.66 11.55 -13.98
CA ALA A 133 12.96 12.13 -14.32
C ALA A 133 14.10 11.11 -14.24
N ALA A 134 14.06 10.18 -13.28
CA ALA A 134 15.03 9.09 -13.18
C ALA A 134 14.79 7.94 -14.18
N ALA A 135 13.62 7.91 -14.82
CA ALA A 135 13.23 6.92 -15.82
C ALA A 135 13.22 7.50 -17.24
N GLY A 136 13.64 8.76 -17.43
CA GLY A 136 13.88 9.46 -18.69
C GLY A 136 15.36 9.40 -19.05
#